data_AF-A0A9X2IB57-F1
#
_entry.id   AF-A0A9X2IB57-F1
#
_cell.length_a   1.000
_cell.length_b   1.000
_cell.length_c   1.000
_cell.angle_alpha   90.00
_cell.angle_beta   90.00
_cell.angle_gamma   90.00
#
_symmetry.space_group_name_H-M   'P 1'
#
loop_
_entity.id
_entity.type
_entity.pdbx_description
1 polymer ?
#
loop_
_entity_poly.entity_id
_entity_poly.type
_entity_poly.pdbx_seq_one_letter_code
_entity_poly.pdbx_strand_id
1 'polypeptide(L)'
;MLIRFSKILCVAAISLFCVLTAFGNISDYYGNFPLVERALTMRDAFPNSTITYRAITNPVLHHLAYLIIITMETLTALLCIVGTWKLFRARNQSAVLFNKSKNWAIAGLTLGFLTWQVLFMSIGGEWFGIWMSQILNGAIATAFHIFITVLAVLIYVGIKDE
;
A
#
# COMPACT_ATOMS: atom_id res chain seq x y z
N MET A 1 12.23 -9.77 -25.07
CA MET A 1 12.95 -8.60 -24.49
C MET A 1 12.01 -7.49 -24.03
N LEU A 2 11.12 -6.96 -24.87
CA LEU A 2 10.20 -5.87 -24.50
C LEU A 2 9.31 -6.20 -23.29
N ILE A 3 8.76 -7.41 -23.21
CA ILE A 3 7.92 -7.86 -22.08
C ILE A 3 8.67 -7.78 -20.73
N ARG A 4 9.97 -8.15 -20.70
CA ARG A 4 10.78 -8.07 -19.49
C ARG A 4 10.97 -6.63 -19.03
N PHE A 5 11.26 -5.72 -19.96
CA PHE A 5 11.35 -4.29 -19.68
C PHE A 5 10.02 -3.72 -19.20
N SER A 6 8.91 -4.11 -19.83
CA SER A 6 7.56 -3.73 -19.39
C SER A 6 7.31 -4.11 -17.92
N LYS A 7 7.59 -5.37 -17.54
CA LYS A 7 7.49 -5.82 -16.14
C LYS A 7 8.36 -4.99 -15.20
N ILE A 8 9.61 -4.71 -15.58
CA ILE A 8 10.53 -3.87 -14.80
C ILE A 8 9.94 -2.47 -14.59
N LEU A 9 9.45 -1.82 -15.66
CA LEU A 9 8.90 -0.47 -15.61
C LEU A 9 7.61 -0.42 -14.77
N CYS A 10 6.74 -1.43 -14.86
CA CYS A 10 5.56 -1.51 -14.00
C CYS A 10 5.94 -1.58 -12.51
N VAL A 11 6.90 -2.42 -12.14
CA VAL A 11 7.37 -2.50 -10.74
C VAL A 11 8.05 -1.20 -10.31
N ALA A 12 8.84 -0.57 -11.20
CA ALA A 12 9.48 0.71 -10.93
C ALA A 12 8.46 1.84 -10.70
N ALA A 13 7.35 1.86 -11.46
CA ALA A 13 6.29 2.83 -11.29
C ALA A 13 5.58 2.67 -9.93
N ILE A 14 5.23 1.44 -9.54
CA ILE A 14 4.69 1.17 -8.20
C ILE A 14 5.68 1.56 -7.11
N SER A 15 6.96 1.24 -7.31
CA SER A 15 8.03 1.61 -6.39
C SER A 15 8.12 3.12 -6.19
N LEU A 16 8.09 3.91 -7.27
CA LEU A 16 8.13 5.37 -7.22
C LEU A 16 6.92 5.91 -6.45
N PHE A 17 5.73 5.41 -6.76
CA PHE A 17 4.52 5.78 -6.03
C PHE A 17 4.67 5.53 -4.52
N CYS A 18 5.10 4.32 -4.12
CA CYS A 18 5.25 3.98 -2.71
C CYS A 18 6.33 4.81 -2.00
N VAL A 19 7.43 5.15 -2.69
CA VAL A 19 8.46 6.06 -2.14
C VAL A 19 7.86 7.42 -1.86
N LEU A 20 7.09 7.98 -2.79
CA LEU A 20 6.47 9.30 -2.62
C LEU A 20 5.42 9.28 -1.49
N THR A 21 4.63 8.23 -1.39
CA THR A 21 3.66 8.06 -0.28
C THR A 21 4.36 7.99 1.06
N ALA A 22 5.36 7.11 1.21
CA ALA A 22 6.12 6.98 2.45
C ALA A 22 6.87 8.28 2.79
N PHE A 23 7.49 8.92 1.81
CA PHE A 23 8.17 10.20 1.99
C PHE A 23 7.20 11.26 2.48
N GLY A 24 6.05 11.42 1.84
CA GLY A 24 5.03 12.39 2.25
C GLY A 24 4.55 12.17 3.69
N ASN A 25 4.27 10.92 4.06
CA ASN A 25 3.85 10.60 5.44
C ASN A 25 4.96 10.80 6.49
N ILE A 26 6.24 10.65 6.11
CA ILE A 26 7.37 10.92 7.01
C ILE A 26 7.66 12.41 7.12
N SER A 27 7.70 13.13 6.00
CA SER A 27 8.08 14.54 5.94
C SER A 27 6.98 15.48 6.42
N ASP A 28 5.72 15.10 6.18
CA ASP A 28 4.53 15.84 6.60
C ASP A 28 3.68 14.99 7.55
N TYR A 29 4.33 14.50 8.61
CA TYR A 29 3.70 13.62 9.60
C TYR A 29 2.46 14.27 10.23
N TYR A 30 2.58 15.54 10.66
CA TYR A 30 1.50 16.25 11.35
C TYR A 30 0.40 16.77 10.41
N GLY A 31 0.65 16.85 9.10
CA GLY A 31 -0.41 17.11 8.11
C GLY A 31 -1.34 15.92 7.92
N ASN A 32 -0.80 14.69 7.99
CA ASN A 32 -1.53 13.46 7.70
C ASN A 32 -2.01 12.70 8.94
N PHE A 33 -1.29 12.78 10.07
CA PHE A 33 -1.66 12.13 11.34
C PHE A 33 -3.11 12.42 11.79
N PRO A 34 -3.65 13.65 11.70
CA PRO A 34 -5.02 13.93 12.11
C PRO A 34 -6.09 13.13 11.35
N LEU A 35 -5.78 12.64 10.15
CA LEU A 35 -6.68 11.77 9.37
C LEU A 35 -6.77 10.37 10.00
N VAL A 36 -5.63 9.84 10.47
CA VAL A 36 -5.56 8.55 11.19
C VAL A 36 -6.25 8.66 12.54
N GLU A 37 -5.97 9.72 13.31
CA GLU A 37 -6.67 9.99 14.57
C GLU A 37 -8.19 10.08 14.35
N ARG A 38 -8.64 10.84 13.35
CA ARG A 38 -10.07 10.98 13.00
C ARG A 38 -10.71 9.64 12.65
N ALA A 39 -10.01 8.77 11.92
CA ALA A 39 -10.49 7.43 11.61
C ALA A 39 -10.63 6.57 12.87
N LEU A 40 -9.59 6.50 13.70
CA LEU A 40 -9.53 5.64 14.88
C LEU A 40 -10.50 6.08 15.98
N THR A 41 -10.68 7.39 16.15
CA THR A 41 -11.66 7.94 17.11
C THR A 41 -13.11 7.76 16.64
N MET A 42 -13.33 7.42 15.37
CA MET A 42 -14.65 7.27 14.75
C MET A 42 -15.56 8.49 14.97
N ARG A 43 -14.98 9.70 15.11
CA ARG A 43 -15.75 10.90 15.50
C ARG A 43 -16.75 11.39 14.45
N ASP A 44 -16.61 10.91 13.21
CA ASP A 44 -17.52 11.22 12.11
C ASP A 44 -18.54 10.09 11.84
N ALA A 45 -18.60 9.07 12.70
CA ALA A 45 -19.62 8.03 12.59
C ALA A 45 -21.03 8.64 12.70
N PHE A 46 -21.99 8.03 12.02
CA PHE A 46 -23.37 8.52 12.08
C PHE A 46 -23.94 8.49 13.51
N PRO A 47 -24.81 9.44 13.90
CA PRO A 47 -25.30 9.55 15.28
C PRO A 47 -25.98 8.30 15.86
N ASN A 48 -26.58 7.47 14.99
CA ASN A 48 -27.26 6.22 15.35
C ASN A 48 -26.39 4.97 15.10
N SER A 49 -25.11 5.14 14.81
CA SER A 49 -24.19 4.03 14.55
C SER A 49 -23.93 3.23 15.82
N THR A 50 -24.16 1.92 15.75
CA THR A 50 -23.94 0.99 16.88
C THR A 50 -22.51 0.45 16.94
N ILE A 51 -21.63 0.80 15.99
CA ILE A 51 -20.26 0.28 15.89
C ILE A 51 -19.20 1.17 16.57
N THR A 52 -19.60 2.26 17.21
CA THR A 52 -18.69 3.22 17.88
C THR A 52 -17.94 2.62 19.07
N TYR A 53 -18.35 1.45 19.57
CA TYR A 53 -17.59 0.69 20.58
C TYR A 53 -16.18 0.29 20.12
N ARG A 54 -15.90 0.35 18.81
CA ARG A 54 -14.59 0.06 18.21
C ARG A 54 -13.62 1.24 18.28
N ALA A 55 -14.10 2.42 18.67
CA ALA A 55 -13.31 3.64 18.69
C ALA A 55 -12.10 3.50 19.63
N ILE A 56 -10.95 3.99 19.16
CA ILE A 56 -9.73 4.09 19.92
C ILE A 56 -9.51 5.57 20.23
N THR A 57 -9.45 5.94 21.51
CA THR A 57 -9.24 7.33 21.96
C THR A 57 -7.85 7.57 22.54
N ASN A 58 -7.03 6.53 22.68
CA ASN A 58 -5.68 6.64 23.23
C ASN A 58 -4.70 7.22 22.17
N PRO A 59 -4.11 8.41 22.41
CA PRO A 59 -3.21 9.06 21.45
C PRO A 59 -1.97 8.24 21.10
N VAL A 60 -1.44 7.43 22.04
CA VAL A 60 -0.29 6.55 21.78
C VAL A 60 -0.64 5.50 20.74
N LEU A 61 -1.85 4.96 20.78
CA LEU A 61 -2.32 3.98 19.80
C LEU A 61 -2.56 4.62 18.43
N HIS A 62 -2.93 5.90 18.37
CA HIS A 62 -3.02 6.62 17.10
C HIS A 62 -1.65 6.76 16.44
N HIS A 63 -0.63 7.18 17.20
CA HIS A 63 0.73 7.28 16.69
C HIS A 63 1.28 5.93 16.25
N LEU A 64 1.02 4.87 17.03
CA LEU A 64 1.43 3.51 16.68
C LEU A 64 0.77 3.04 15.38
N ALA A 65 -0.54 3.25 15.23
CA ALA A 65 -1.24 2.90 13.99
C ALA A 65 -0.68 3.66 12.78
N TYR A 66 -0.38 4.95 12.93
CA TYR A 66 0.18 5.71 11.84
C TYR A 66 1.62 5.28 11.48
N LEU A 67 2.44 4.95 12.49
CA LEU A 67 3.77 4.37 12.28
C LEU A 67 3.71 3.02 11.56
N ILE A 68 2.70 2.19 11.84
CA ILE A 68 2.48 0.93 11.11
C ILE A 68 2.20 1.19 9.63
N ILE A 69 1.35 2.18 9.31
CA ILE A 69 1.06 2.57 7.92
C ILE A 69 2.36 2.99 7.21
N ILE A 70 3.10 3.93 7.80
CA ILE A 70 4.37 4.42 7.24
C ILE A 70 5.37 3.29 7.03
N THR A 71 5.48 2.38 8.00
CA THR A 71 6.41 1.24 7.94
C THR A 71 6.03 0.31 6.78
N MET A 72 4.75 0.01 6.61
CA MET A 72 4.26 -0.88 5.56
C MET A 72 4.44 -0.27 4.17
N GLU A 73 4.19 1.03 4.01
CA GLU A 73 4.47 1.77 2.78
C GLU A 73 5.97 1.79 2.46
N THR A 74 6.81 2.06 3.47
CA THR A 74 8.28 2.09 3.32
C THR A 74 8.83 0.73 2.94
N LEU A 75 8.39 -0.34 3.61
CA LEU A 75 8.82 -1.71 3.29
C LEU A 75 8.36 -2.12 1.88
N THR A 76 7.14 -1.76 1.49
CA THR A 76 6.63 -1.98 0.13
C THR A 76 7.52 -1.29 -0.90
N ALA A 77 7.86 -0.01 -0.67
CA ALA A 77 8.75 0.76 -1.52
C ALA A 77 10.12 0.08 -1.65
N LEU A 78 10.77 -0.24 -0.53
CA LEU A 78 12.10 -0.86 -0.52
C LEU A 78 12.13 -2.22 -1.25
N LEU A 79 11.13 -3.08 -1.00
CA LEU A 79 11.03 -4.37 -1.69
C LEU A 79 10.83 -4.20 -3.20
N CYS A 80 9.99 -3.25 -3.63
CA CYS A 80 9.79 -2.94 -5.04
C CYS A 80 11.04 -2.31 -5.69
N ILE A 81 11.81 -1.48 -4.98
CA ILE A 81 13.12 -0.97 -5.46
C ILE A 81 14.08 -2.13 -5.70
N VAL A 82 14.23 -3.00 -4.69
CA VAL A 82 15.12 -4.18 -4.79
C VAL A 82 14.65 -5.10 -5.91
N GLY A 83 13.34 -5.34 -6.04
CA GLY A 83 12.73 -6.11 -7.12
C GLY A 83 13.02 -5.53 -8.49
N THR A 84 12.83 -4.23 -8.67
CA THR A 84 13.14 -3.51 -9.90
C THR A 84 14.61 -3.66 -10.28
N TRP A 85 15.52 -3.45 -9.33
CA TRP A 85 16.96 -3.58 -9.55
C TRP A 85 17.36 -5.01 -9.92
N LYS A 86 16.85 -6.02 -9.21
CA LYS A 86 17.12 -7.44 -9.49
C LYS A 86 16.62 -7.85 -10.87
N LEU A 87 15.39 -7.47 -11.23
CA LEU A 87 14.82 -7.74 -12.56
C LEU A 87 15.63 -7.07 -13.66
N PHE A 88 16.03 -5.81 -13.46
CA PHE A 88 16.87 -5.09 -14.42
C PHE A 88 18.22 -5.78 -14.61
N ARG A 89 18.88 -6.25 -13.54
CA ARG A 89 20.13 -7.02 -13.67
C ARG A 89 19.94 -8.36 -14.39
N ALA A 90 18.81 -9.02 -14.20
CA ALA A 90 18.50 -10.31 -14.83
C ALA A 90 17.92 -10.21 -16.25
N ARG A 91 17.69 -9.00 -16.78
CA ARG A 91 16.95 -8.78 -18.05
C ARG A 91 17.48 -9.57 -19.26
N ASN A 92 18.80 -9.73 -19.35
CA ASN A 92 19.50 -10.46 -20.43
C ASN A 92 19.86 -11.91 -20.05
N GLN A 93 19.44 -12.39 -18.87
CA GLN A 93 19.72 -13.75 -18.42
C GLN A 93 18.70 -14.75 -18.98
N SER A 94 18.91 -16.04 -18.74
CA SER A 94 17.96 -17.09 -19.11
C SER A 94 16.59 -16.85 -18.44
N ALA A 95 15.53 -17.38 -19.05
CA ALA A 95 14.17 -17.25 -18.52
C ALA A 95 14.03 -17.82 -17.10
N VAL A 96 14.73 -18.93 -16.81
CA VAL A 96 14.78 -19.52 -15.46
C VAL A 96 15.31 -18.52 -14.43
N LEU A 97 16.43 -17.86 -14.73
CA LEU A 97 17.03 -16.87 -13.81
C LEU A 97 16.18 -15.61 -13.68
N PHE A 98 15.61 -15.13 -14.79
CA PHE A 98 14.71 -13.98 -14.77
C PHE A 98 13.46 -14.27 -13.90
N ASN A 99 12.83 -15.42 -14.07
CA ASN A 99 11.67 -15.82 -13.27
C ASN A 99 12.01 -15.90 -11.78
N LYS A 100 13.17 -16.45 -11.41
CA LYS A 100 13.63 -16.47 -10.01
C LYS A 100 13.87 -15.06 -9.44
N SER A 101 14.33 -14.12 -10.26
CA SER A 101 14.60 -12.75 -9.82
C SER A 101 13.34 -11.95 -9.45
N LYS A 102 12.14 -12.41 -9.87
CA LYS A 102 10.86 -11.77 -9.57
C LYS A 102 10.45 -11.81 -8.11
N ASN A 103 11.01 -12.71 -7.30
CA ASN A 103 10.57 -12.95 -5.92
C ASN A 103 10.52 -11.67 -5.07
N TRP A 104 11.50 -10.76 -5.23
CA TRP A 104 11.53 -9.49 -4.53
C TRP A 104 10.40 -8.54 -4.96
N ALA A 105 10.15 -8.46 -6.27
CA ALA A 105 9.04 -7.66 -6.80
C ALA A 105 7.69 -8.24 -6.35
N ILE A 106 7.53 -9.57 -6.37
CA ILE A 106 6.32 -10.26 -5.91
C ILE A 106 6.09 -9.98 -4.42
N ALA A 107 7.12 -10.08 -3.58
CA ALA A 107 7.02 -9.78 -2.16
C ALA A 107 6.60 -8.31 -1.91
N GLY A 108 7.24 -7.37 -2.60
CA GLY A 108 6.90 -5.94 -2.49
C GLY A 108 5.47 -5.64 -2.95
N LEU A 109 5.07 -6.13 -4.12
CA LEU A 109 3.71 -5.95 -4.63
C LEU A 109 2.65 -6.61 -3.74
N THR A 110 2.95 -7.79 -3.17
CA THR A 110 2.05 -8.45 -2.23
C THR A 110 1.89 -7.62 -0.95
N LEU A 111 3.00 -7.11 -0.40
CA LEU A 111 2.96 -6.24 0.77
C LEU A 111 2.20 -4.94 0.48
N GLY A 112 2.39 -4.36 -0.70
CA GLY A 112 1.62 -3.20 -1.16
C GLY A 112 0.13 -3.50 -1.20
N PHE A 113 -0.27 -4.60 -1.85
CA PHE A 113 -1.67 -5.04 -1.86
C PHE A 113 -2.24 -5.12 -0.45
N LEU A 114 -1.53 -5.79 0.48
CA LEU A 114 -1.98 -5.92 1.87
C LEU A 114 -2.03 -4.56 2.60
N THR A 115 -1.10 -3.65 2.31
CA THR A 115 -1.08 -2.30 2.90
C THR A 115 -2.37 -1.55 2.58
N TRP A 116 -2.71 -1.40 1.29
CA TRP A 116 -3.89 -0.63 0.90
C TRP A 116 -5.21 -1.40 1.07
N GLN A 117 -5.23 -2.71 0.80
CA GLN A 117 -6.44 -3.50 0.96
C GLN A 117 -6.76 -3.75 2.44
N VAL A 118 -5.80 -4.20 3.26
CA VAL A 118 -6.10 -4.55 4.65
C VAL A 118 -6.18 -3.30 5.53
N LEU A 119 -5.17 -2.42 5.51
CA LEU A 119 -5.15 -1.28 6.44
C LEU A 119 -6.20 -0.23 6.10
N PHE A 120 -6.37 0.12 4.82
CA PHE A 120 -7.28 1.19 4.44
C PHE A 120 -8.69 0.68 4.12
N MET A 121 -8.84 -0.40 3.36
CA MET A 121 -10.18 -0.91 3.01
C MET A 121 -10.81 -1.72 4.15
N SER A 122 -10.15 -2.77 4.63
CA SER A 122 -10.73 -3.65 5.65
C SER A 122 -10.72 -3.03 7.06
N ILE A 123 -9.60 -2.46 7.51
CA ILE A 123 -9.50 -1.88 8.85
C ILE A 123 -10.08 -0.46 8.86
N GLY A 124 -9.57 0.44 8.03
CA GLY A 124 -10.08 1.81 7.95
C GLY A 124 -11.54 1.86 7.50
N GLY A 125 -11.83 1.33 6.31
CA GLY A 125 -13.15 1.33 5.69
C GLY A 125 -14.19 0.61 6.54
N GLU A 126 -14.02 -0.70 6.75
CA GLU A 126 -15.07 -1.52 7.37
C GLU A 126 -15.03 -1.54 8.90
N TRP A 127 -13.86 -1.75 9.51
CA TRP A 127 -13.78 -1.82 10.97
C TRP A 127 -14.07 -0.47 11.63
N PHE A 128 -13.41 0.60 11.17
CA PHE A 128 -13.59 1.98 11.69
C PHE A 128 -14.67 2.79 10.97
N GLY A 129 -15.31 2.24 9.92
CA GLY A 129 -16.44 2.91 9.27
C GLY A 129 -16.05 4.21 8.56
N ILE A 130 -14.85 4.31 7.96
CA ILE A 130 -14.38 5.51 7.24
C ILE A 130 -15.40 6.00 6.20
N TRP A 131 -16.20 5.10 5.61
CA TRP A 131 -17.23 5.44 4.64
C TRP A 131 -18.34 6.36 5.21
N MET A 132 -18.50 6.41 6.54
CA MET A 132 -19.42 7.35 7.20
C MET A 132 -18.86 8.78 7.23
N SER A 133 -17.54 8.96 7.18
CA SER A 133 -16.88 10.27 7.27
C SER A 133 -16.85 10.95 5.91
N GLN A 134 -17.44 12.15 5.80
CA GLN A 134 -17.36 12.95 4.56
C GLN A 134 -15.91 13.31 4.19
N ILE A 135 -15.03 13.44 5.17
CA ILE A 135 -13.61 13.81 4.96
C ILE A 135 -12.81 12.58 4.50
N LEU A 136 -13.06 11.41 5.11
CA LEU A 136 -12.24 10.23 4.89
C LEU A 136 -12.80 9.27 3.83
N ASN A 137 -14.07 9.39 3.45
CA ASN A 137 -14.71 8.47 2.49
C ASN A 137 -13.95 8.42 1.14
N GLY A 138 -13.37 9.53 0.69
CA GLY A 138 -12.52 9.56 -0.52
C GLY A 138 -11.30 8.64 -0.44
N ALA A 139 -10.77 8.39 0.77
CA ALA A 139 -9.62 7.52 0.96
C ALA A 139 -9.92 6.05 0.60
N ILE A 140 -11.17 5.60 0.72
CA ILE A 140 -11.59 4.24 0.35
C ILE A 140 -11.45 4.03 -1.17
N ALA A 141 -11.98 4.96 -1.97
CA ALA A 141 -11.87 4.90 -3.43
C ALA A 141 -10.40 4.95 -3.88
N THR A 142 -9.59 5.84 -3.28
CA THR A 142 -8.16 5.90 -3.57
C THR A 142 -7.44 4.60 -3.19
N ALA A 143 -7.72 4.03 -2.01
CA ALA A 143 -7.14 2.75 -1.60
C ALA A 143 -7.51 1.63 -2.58
N PHE A 144 -8.76 1.58 -3.05
CA PHE A 144 -9.22 0.65 -4.07
C PHE A 144 -8.40 0.76 -5.36
N HIS A 145 -8.25 1.97 -5.90
CA HIS A 145 -7.45 2.21 -7.11
C HIS A 145 -5.99 1.76 -6.94
N ILE A 146 -5.41 1.97 -5.76
CA ILE A 146 -4.03 1.57 -5.51
C ILE A 146 -3.92 0.04 -5.43
N PHE A 147 -4.69 -0.62 -4.56
CA PHE A 147 -4.51 -2.06 -4.38
C PHE A 147 -4.89 -2.85 -5.63
N ILE A 148 -5.88 -2.40 -6.42
CA ILE A 148 -6.25 -3.10 -7.67
C ILE A 148 -5.17 -2.96 -8.73
N THR A 149 -4.54 -1.78 -8.81
CA THR A 149 -3.41 -1.52 -9.71
C THR A 149 -2.20 -2.35 -9.31
N VAL A 150 -1.88 -2.40 -8.01
CA VAL A 150 -0.81 -3.24 -7.47
C VAL A 150 -1.09 -4.73 -7.74
N LEU A 151 -2.33 -5.18 -7.56
CA LEU A 151 -2.73 -6.56 -7.86
C LEU A 151 -2.60 -6.89 -9.35
N ALA A 152 -3.00 -5.98 -10.25
CA ALA A 152 -2.84 -6.16 -11.68
C ALA A 152 -1.36 -6.29 -12.08
N VAL A 153 -0.49 -5.44 -11.52
CA VAL A 153 0.96 -5.53 -11.73
C VAL A 153 1.53 -6.83 -11.15
N LEU A 154 1.06 -7.25 -9.97
CA LEU A 154 1.46 -8.52 -9.36
C LEU A 154 1.13 -9.72 -10.26
N ILE A 155 -0.10 -9.78 -10.79
CA ILE A 155 -0.53 -10.82 -11.72
C ILE A 155 0.36 -10.77 -12.98
N TYR A 156 0.54 -9.60 -13.58
CA TYR A 156 1.35 -9.43 -14.78
C TYR A 156 2.81 -9.88 -14.61
N VAL A 157 3.44 -9.49 -13.50
CA VAL A 157 4.81 -9.90 -13.16
C VAL A 157 4.88 -11.41 -12.89
N GLY A 158 3.86 -11.97 -12.24
CA GLY A 158 3.73 -13.38 -11.90
C GLY A 158 3.66 -14.32 -13.10
N ILE A 159 3.16 -13.85 -14.26
CA ILE A 159 3.19 -14.62 -15.51
C ILE A 159 4.63 -14.98 -15.85
N LYS A 160 4.90 -16.28 -16.08
CA LYS A 160 6.24 -16.80 -16.38
C LYS A 160 6.76 -16.24 -17.70
N ASP A 161 8.05 -15.93 -17.73
CA ASP A 161 8.77 -15.64 -18.97
C ASP A 161 9.31 -16.96 -19.55
N GLU A 162 9.29 -17.08 -20.87
CA GLU A 162 9.90 -18.16 -21.65
C GLU A 162 11.29 -17.76 -22.19
#